data_AF-A0A8H3A0R5-F1
#
_entry.id   AF-A0A8H3A0R5-F1
#
_cell.length_a   1.000
_cell.length_b   1.000
_cell.length_c   1.000
_cell.angle_alpha   90.00
_cell.angle_beta   90.00
_cell.angle_gamma   90.00
#
_symmetry.space_group_name_H-M   'P 1'
#
loop_
_entity.id
_entity.type
_entity.pdbx_description
1 polymer ?
#
loop_
_entity_poly.entity_id
_entity_poly.type
_entity_poly.pdbx_seq_one_letter_code
_entity_poly.pdbx_strand_id
1 'polypeptide(L)'
;MSTISVPEHLWETLVPLVKLDIEPSELRTLLREHIKPTIEGTSTEIPYDLITGIAKWSGSEKGKDALKGEGLDPASYSLIPLLAGTTFAPSSKPPPPPPPEYDPSDDRRAITALINGLFSIVGVGFAAWWAAGNVYWRNETRVLLALGASIVVAITEGVLYLIWSSHVEKRKEQQKRRKAKSKAAREEKTIENEEVQLQDESQTNVVRRKGYEYGKEDVSVDS
;
A
#
# COMPACT_ATOMS: atom_id res chain seq x y z
N MET A 1 20.21 4.25 -6.77
CA MET A 1 20.51 3.27 -5.71
C MET A 1 19.88 3.79 -4.44
N SER A 2 19.04 2.99 -3.78
CA SER A 2 18.35 3.40 -2.56
C SER A 2 19.26 3.12 -1.36
N THR A 3 19.56 4.16 -0.58
CA THR A 3 20.33 4.07 0.66
C THR A 3 19.40 4.13 1.86
N ILE A 4 19.73 3.37 2.90
CA ILE A 4 18.96 3.29 4.14
C ILE A 4 19.87 3.70 5.29
N SER A 5 19.29 4.46 6.23
CA SER A 5 19.96 4.78 7.49
C SER A 5 19.89 3.56 8.41
N VAL A 6 21.04 3.05 8.83
CA VAL A 6 21.13 1.84 9.67
C VAL A 6 21.38 2.23 11.13
N PRO A 7 20.51 1.82 12.08
CA PRO A 7 20.70 2.02 13.52
C PRO A 7 22.00 1.42 14.07
N GLU A 8 22.58 2.04 15.09
CA GLU A 8 23.86 1.64 15.72
C GLU A 8 23.92 0.16 16.12
N HIS A 9 22.84 -0.38 16.69
CA HIS A 9 22.79 -1.79 17.11
C HIS A 9 22.87 -2.79 15.95
N LEU A 10 22.41 -2.42 14.75
CA LEU A 10 22.54 -3.30 13.57
C LEU A 10 23.99 -3.31 13.05
N TRP A 11 24.75 -2.24 13.26
CA TRP A 11 26.17 -2.23 12.92
C TRP A 11 26.95 -3.26 13.72
N GLU A 12 26.70 -3.35 15.03
CA GLU A 12 27.34 -4.34 15.90
C GLU A 12 27.09 -5.77 15.41
N THR A 13 25.88 -6.04 14.91
CA THR A 13 25.55 -7.35 14.33
C THR A 13 26.22 -7.62 12.98
N LEU A 14 26.55 -6.59 12.19
CA LEU A 14 27.15 -6.74 10.87
C LEU A 14 28.68 -6.83 10.89
N VAL A 15 29.34 -6.33 11.94
CA VAL A 15 30.82 -6.39 12.08
C VAL A 15 31.37 -7.82 12.01
N PRO A 16 30.78 -8.85 12.67
CA PRO A 16 31.24 -10.22 12.58
C PRO A 16 31.27 -10.77 11.14
N LEU A 17 30.33 -10.34 10.29
CA LEU A 17 30.23 -10.79 8.89
C LEU A 17 31.43 -10.36 8.03
N VAL A 18 32.14 -9.29 8.41
CA VAL A 18 33.33 -8.82 7.68
C VAL A 18 34.48 -9.85 7.73
N LYS A 19 34.49 -10.69 8.77
CA LYS A 19 35.48 -11.75 8.96
C LYS A 19 35.12 -13.04 8.22
N LEU A 20 33.84 -13.24 7.88
CA LEU A 20 33.39 -14.42 7.13
C LEU A 20 33.70 -14.30 5.63
N ASP A 21 33.90 -15.46 5.00
CA ASP A 21 34.00 -15.57 3.55
C ASP A 21 32.59 -15.72 2.94
N ILE A 22 31.98 -14.59 2.58
CA ILE A 22 30.65 -14.54 1.97
C ILE A 22 30.77 -14.78 0.46
N GLU A 23 30.05 -15.78 -0.03
CA GLU A 23 29.84 -16.06 -1.45
C GLU A 23 28.43 -15.55 -1.81
N PRO A 24 28.26 -14.37 -2.44
CA PRO A 24 28.98 -13.85 -3.62
C PRO A 24 30.01 -12.74 -3.33
N SER A 25 31.06 -12.66 -4.17
CA SER A 25 32.18 -11.70 -4.04
C SER A 25 31.78 -10.22 -4.13
N GLU A 26 30.68 -9.92 -4.81
CA GLU A 26 30.12 -8.58 -4.91
C GLU A 26 29.66 -8.06 -3.54
N LEU A 27 28.95 -8.90 -2.76
CA LEU A 27 28.51 -8.55 -1.41
C LEU A 27 29.70 -8.31 -0.48
N ARG A 28 30.76 -9.11 -0.61
CA ARG A 28 31.99 -8.93 0.17
C ARG A 28 32.67 -7.59 -0.09
N THR A 29 32.68 -7.16 -1.34
CA THR A 29 33.27 -5.87 -1.74
C THR A 29 32.47 -4.71 -1.17
N LEU A 30 31.15 -4.75 -1.34
CA LEU A 30 30.23 -3.75 -0.80
C LEU A 30 30.24 -3.70 0.74
N LEU A 31 30.34 -4.85 1.41
CA LEU A 31 30.43 -4.93 2.87
C LEU A 31 31.70 -4.26 3.40
N ARG A 32 32.85 -4.48 2.76
CA ARG A 32 34.12 -3.87 3.17
C ARG A 32 34.19 -2.37 2.89
N GLU A 33 33.52 -1.92 1.84
CA GLU A 33 33.47 -0.51 1.48
C GLU A 33 32.62 0.29 2.47
N HIS A 34 31.47 -0.25 2.89
CA HIS A 34 30.49 0.46 3.70
C HIS A 34 30.58 0.17 5.21
N ILE A 35 31.15 -0.98 5.59
CA ILE A 35 31.28 -1.39 7.00
C ILE A 35 32.75 -1.35 7.42
N LYS A 36 33.08 -0.37 8.26
CA LYS A 36 34.38 -0.23 8.92
C LYS A 36 34.26 -0.61 10.40
N PRO A 37 35.32 -1.12 11.03
CA PRO A 37 35.29 -1.56 12.43
C PRO A 37 35.18 -0.39 13.44
N THR A 38 35.24 0.87 12.99
CA THR A 38 35.20 2.06 13.85
C THR A 38 34.02 2.94 13.45
N ILE A 39 33.13 3.18 14.42
CA ILE A 39 31.86 3.94 14.26
C ILE A 39 32.11 5.37 13.75
N GLU A 40 33.25 5.97 14.08
CA GLU A 40 33.62 7.34 13.66
C GLU A 40 33.92 7.47 12.16
N GLY A 41 34.13 6.35 11.45
CA GLY A 41 34.45 6.32 10.02
C GLY A 41 33.43 5.59 9.14
N THR A 42 32.31 5.12 9.73
CA THR A 42 31.24 4.42 9.02
C THR A 42 30.24 5.41 8.45
N SER A 43 29.91 5.23 7.17
CA SER A 43 28.77 5.92 6.57
C SER A 43 27.51 5.44 7.29
N THR A 44 26.74 6.35 7.88
CA THR A 44 25.42 6.06 8.49
C THR A 44 24.42 5.50 7.46
N GLU A 45 24.77 5.59 6.18
CA GLU A 45 23.98 5.16 5.04
C GLU A 45 24.59 3.91 4.39
N ILE A 46 23.78 2.85 4.29
CA ILE A 46 24.13 1.59 3.62
C ILE A 46 23.24 1.40 2.39
N PRO A 47 23.75 0.90 1.26
CA PRO A 47 22.94 0.49 0.11
C PRO A 47 21.93 -0.61 0.50
N TYR A 48 20.67 -0.46 0.09
CA TYR A 48 19.63 -1.47 0.34
C TYR A 48 19.95 -2.84 -0.27
N ASP A 49 20.63 -2.84 -1.42
CA ASP A 49 21.04 -4.06 -2.11
C ASP A 49 22.03 -4.90 -1.27
N LEU A 50 22.86 -4.25 -0.44
CA LEU A 50 23.76 -4.95 0.50
C LEU A 50 22.95 -5.64 1.60
N ILE A 51 22.04 -4.92 2.26
CA ILE A 51 21.25 -5.45 3.38
C ILE A 51 20.34 -6.59 2.92
N THR A 52 19.67 -6.42 1.78
CA THR A 52 18.84 -7.49 1.20
C THR A 52 19.66 -8.66 0.68
N GLY A 53 20.87 -8.40 0.16
CA GLY A 53 21.82 -9.43 -0.22
C GLY A 53 22.26 -10.29 0.96
N ILE A 54 22.61 -9.67 2.09
CA ILE A 54 22.97 -10.37 3.34
C ILE A 54 21.80 -11.20 3.85
N ALA A 55 20.60 -10.64 3.86
CA ALA A 55 19.40 -11.37 4.30
C ALA A 55 19.14 -12.60 3.42
N LYS A 56 19.21 -12.45 2.09
CA LYS A 56 19.07 -13.58 1.15
C LYS A 56 20.16 -14.63 1.34
N TRP A 57 21.41 -14.21 1.49
CA TRP A 57 22.53 -15.11 1.73
C TRP A 57 22.37 -15.87 3.05
N SER A 58 22.02 -15.19 4.15
CA SER A 58 21.76 -15.82 5.45
C SER A 58 20.61 -16.84 5.43
N GLY A 59 19.67 -16.69 4.49
CA GLY A 59 18.58 -17.64 4.27
C GLY A 59 19.00 -18.90 3.48
N SER A 60 20.09 -18.83 2.72
CA SER A 60 20.60 -19.95 1.92
C SER A 60 21.23 -21.04 2.79
N GLU A 61 21.28 -22.28 2.30
CA GLU A 61 21.90 -23.40 3.05
C GLU A 61 23.37 -23.13 3.36
N LYS A 62 24.14 -22.67 2.36
CA LYS A 62 25.54 -22.27 2.52
C LYS A 62 25.74 -21.17 3.57
N GLY A 63 24.90 -20.13 3.55
CA GLY A 63 24.99 -19.04 4.51
C GLY A 63 24.63 -19.48 5.93
N LYS A 64 23.64 -20.36 6.09
CA LYS A 64 23.29 -20.94 7.40
C LYS A 64 24.43 -21.78 7.97
N ASP A 65 25.07 -22.60 7.15
CA ASP A 65 26.18 -23.44 7.58
C ASP A 65 27.41 -22.60 7.94
N ALA A 66 27.72 -21.57 7.16
CA ALA A 66 28.80 -20.62 7.45
C ALA A 66 28.55 -19.83 8.74
N LEU A 67 27.32 -19.35 8.97
CA LEU A 67 26.95 -18.62 10.18
C LEU A 67 26.97 -19.51 11.43
N LYS A 68 26.44 -20.74 11.32
CA LYS A 68 26.48 -21.72 12.42
C LYS A 68 27.91 -22.15 12.75
N GLY A 69 28.79 -22.26 11.76
CA GLY A 69 30.21 -22.57 11.96
C GLY A 69 30.92 -21.55 12.86
N GLU A 70 30.43 -20.31 12.87
CA GLU A 70 30.97 -19.19 13.66
C GLU A 70 30.12 -18.88 14.91
N GLY A 71 29.15 -19.75 15.23
CA GLY A 71 28.27 -19.58 16.41
C GLY A 71 27.26 -18.43 16.30
N LEU A 72 27.01 -17.93 15.09
CA LEU A 72 26.08 -16.83 14.82
C LEU A 72 24.69 -17.38 14.46
N ASP A 73 23.64 -16.72 14.94
CA ASP A 73 22.25 -17.10 14.63
C ASP A 73 21.84 -16.58 13.23
N PRO A 74 21.48 -17.45 12.27
CA PRO A 74 21.05 -17.04 10.94
C PRO A 74 19.76 -16.20 10.93
N ALA A 75 18.86 -16.40 11.90
CA ALA A 75 17.58 -15.68 11.92
C ALA A 75 17.79 -14.17 12.13
N SER A 76 18.74 -13.81 12.99
CA SER A 76 19.16 -12.43 13.27
C SER A 76 19.57 -11.65 12.01
N TYR A 77 20.16 -12.32 11.01
CA TYR A 77 20.60 -11.70 9.76
C TYR A 77 19.51 -11.60 8.69
N SER A 78 18.57 -12.53 8.68
CA SER A 78 17.45 -12.52 7.73
C SER A 78 16.44 -11.39 8.00
N LEU A 79 16.40 -10.90 9.25
CA LEU A 79 15.50 -9.84 9.70
C LEU A 79 16.11 -8.42 9.59
N ILE A 80 17.39 -8.28 9.25
CA ILE A 80 18.05 -6.96 9.14
C ILE A 80 17.30 -6.00 8.20
N PRO A 81 16.79 -6.40 7.01
CA PRO A 81 16.02 -5.48 6.16
C PRO A 81 14.74 -4.97 6.82
N LEU A 82 14.14 -5.75 7.73
CA LEU A 82 12.94 -5.37 8.47
C LEU A 82 13.31 -4.41 9.62
N LEU A 83 14.39 -4.71 10.34
CA LEU A 83 14.88 -3.94 11.49
C LEU A 83 15.53 -2.61 11.09
N ALA A 84 16.16 -2.56 9.91
CA ALA A 84 16.69 -1.32 9.35
C ALA A 84 15.59 -0.30 8.99
N GLY A 85 14.32 -0.73 9.05
CA GLY A 85 13.16 0.13 8.84
C GLY A 85 12.96 0.56 7.39
N THR A 86 11.96 1.41 7.18
CA THR A 86 11.61 2.00 5.88
C THR A 86 12.16 3.43 5.73
N THR A 87 13.00 3.86 6.67
CA THR A 87 13.57 5.20 6.67
C THR A 87 14.66 5.29 5.62
N PHE A 88 14.27 5.79 4.44
CA PHE A 88 15.20 6.25 3.43
C PHE A 88 16.17 7.26 4.05
N ALA A 89 17.45 7.15 3.70
CA ALA A 89 18.44 8.13 4.14
C ALA A 89 18.01 9.54 3.74
N PRO A 90 18.39 10.59 4.49
CA PRO A 90 18.06 11.98 4.13
C PRO A 90 18.61 12.38 2.74
N SER A 91 19.59 11.66 2.22
CA SER A 91 20.14 11.80 0.88
C SER A 91 19.29 11.16 -0.23
N SER A 92 18.35 10.26 0.11
CA SER A 92 17.59 9.47 -0.85
C SER A 92 16.20 10.06 -1.12
N LYS A 93 15.87 10.29 -2.39
CA LYS A 93 14.53 10.74 -2.80
C LYS A 93 13.56 9.56 -2.73
N PRO A 94 12.44 9.66 -2.00
CA PRO A 94 11.42 8.61 -2.01
C PRO A 94 10.90 8.41 -3.45
N PRO A 95 10.45 7.20 -3.79
CA PRO A 95 9.87 6.95 -5.10
C PRO A 95 8.67 7.89 -5.32
N PRO A 96 8.46 8.37 -6.56
CA PRO A 96 7.32 9.22 -6.85
C PRO A 96 6.02 8.47 -6.50
N PRO A 97 4.99 9.17 -5.98
CA PRO A 97 3.72 8.53 -5.68
C PRO A 97 3.18 7.85 -6.95
N PRO A 98 2.48 6.71 -6.80
CA PRO A 98 1.90 6.04 -7.95
C PRO A 98 0.98 7.03 -8.70
N PRO A 99 0.96 6.96 -10.05
CA PRO A 99 0.07 7.82 -10.83
C PRO A 99 -1.38 7.63 -10.37
N PRO A 100 -2.22 8.68 -10.46
CA PRO A 100 -3.62 8.59 -10.08
C PRO A 100 -4.26 7.42 -10.83
N GLU A 101 -4.88 6.51 -10.07
CA GLU A 101 -5.49 5.30 -10.59
C GLU A 101 -6.57 5.67 -11.63
N TYR A 102 -6.30 5.33 -12.89
CA TYR A 102 -7.22 5.54 -14.00
C TYR A 102 -8.39 4.57 -13.84
N ASP A 103 -9.62 5.07 -13.81
CA ASP A 103 -10.81 4.23 -13.72
C ASP A 103 -11.38 3.98 -15.14
N PRO A 104 -11.05 2.85 -15.79
CA PRO A 104 -11.53 2.54 -17.14
C PRO A 104 -13.04 2.29 -17.19
N SER A 105 -13.73 2.22 -16.04
CA SER A 105 -15.17 1.98 -15.99
C SER A 105 -15.98 3.23 -16.37
N ASP A 106 -15.41 4.43 -16.17
CA ASP A 106 -16.04 5.68 -16.57
C ASP A 106 -16.15 5.79 -18.10
N ASP A 107 -15.09 5.47 -18.82
CA ASP A 107 -15.07 5.51 -20.29
C ASP A 107 -16.08 4.53 -20.89
N ARG A 108 -16.10 3.30 -20.38
CA ARG A 108 -17.01 2.26 -20.87
C ARG A 108 -18.46 2.70 -20.72
N ARG A 109 -18.81 3.34 -19.61
CA ARG A 109 -20.17 3.86 -19.38
C ARG A 109 -20.52 4.98 -20.34
N ALA A 110 -19.59 5.91 -20.59
CA ALA A 110 -19.80 6.99 -21.55
C ALA A 110 -19.99 6.43 -22.98
N ILE A 111 -19.16 5.47 -23.38
CA ILE A 111 -19.26 4.80 -24.68
C ILE A 111 -20.60 4.08 -24.82
N THR A 112 -21.03 3.32 -23.81
CA THR A 112 -22.33 2.63 -23.85
C THR A 112 -23.50 3.62 -23.95
N ALA A 113 -23.44 4.75 -23.24
CA ALA A 113 -24.47 5.78 -23.33
C ALA A 113 -24.56 6.38 -24.75
N LEU A 114 -23.42 6.65 -25.38
CA LEU A 114 -23.37 7.13 -26.77
C LEU A 114 -23.96 6.12 -27.76
N ILE A 115 -23.63 4.84 -27.60
CA ILE A 115 -24.17 3.77 -28.44
C ILE A 115 -25.68 3.67 -28.29
N ASN A 116 -26.19 3.69 -27.06
CA ASN A 116 -27.65 3.64 -26.80
C ASN A 116 -28.38 4.86 -27.39
N GLY A 117 -27.81 6.05 -27.23
CA GLY A 117 -28.35 7.26 -27.83
C GLY A 117 -28.39 7.18 -29.37
N LEU A 118 -27.30 6.70 -29.98
CA LEU A 118 -27.23 6.55 -31.44
C LEU A 118 -28.27 5.56 -31.98
N PHE A 119 -28.41 4.39 -31.33
CA PHE A 119 -29.42 3.41 -31.71
C PHE A 119 -30.84 3.95 -31.55
N SER A 120 -31.11 4.77 -30.53
CA SER A 120 -32.41 5.38 -30.32
C SER A 120 -32.75 6.40 -31.40
N ILE A 121 -31.80 7.27 -31.78
CA ILE A 121 -31.98 8.27 -32.83
C ILE A 121 -32.24 7.60 -34.19
N VAL A 122 -31.43 6.60 -34.54
CA VAL A 122 -31.56 5.87 -35.81
C VAL A 122 -32.83 5.03 -35.83
N GLY A 123 -33.13 4.33 -34.73
CA GLY A 123 -34.31 3.49 -34.61
C GLY A 123 -35.61 4.29 -34.74
N VAL A 124 -35.70 5.44 -34.06
CA VAL A 124 -36.89 6.31 -34.17
C VAL A 124 -37.00 6.96 -35.54
N GLY A 125 -35.89 7.42 -36.13
CA GLY A 125 -35.89 7.97 -37.49
C GLY A 125 -36.35 6.94 -38.53
N PHE A 126 -35.85 5.71 -38.44
CA PHE A 126 -36.24 4.62 -39.32
C PHE A 126 -37.71 4.22 -39.12
N ALA A 127 -38.17 4.12 -37.87
CA ALA A 127 -39.57 3.82 -37.55
C ALA A 127 -40.52 4.91 -38.09
N ALA A 128 -40.17 6.18 -37.94
CA ALA A 128 -40.93 7.30 -38.47
C ALA A 128 -40.97 7.30 -40.00
N TRP A 129 -39.84 7.01 -40.65
CA TRP A 129 -39.76 6.84 -42.10
C TRP A 129 -40.65 5.70 -42.59
N TRP A 130 -40.57 4.53 -41.94
CA TRP A 130 -41.36 3.36 -42.28
C TRP A 130 -42.87 3.60 -42.09
N ALA A 131 -43.25 4.21 -40.96
CA ALA A 131 -44.64 4.56 -40.68
C ALA A 131 -45.20 5.54 -41.72
N ALA A 132 -44.45 6.58 -42.10
CA ALA A 132 -44.83 7.51 -43.16
C ALA A 132 -44.85 6.84 -44.56
N GLY A 133 -44.05 5.77 -44.73
CA GLY A 133 -44.09 4.80 -45.82
C GLY A 133 -45.47 4.18 -46.01
N ASN A 134 -46.04 3.68 -44.92
CA ASN A 134 -47.32 2.96 -44.92
C ASN A 134 -48.54 3.87 -45.17
N VAL A 135 -48.41 5.18 -44.94
CA VAL A 135 -49.49 6.17 -45.08
C VAL A 135 -49.49 6.86 -46.47
N TYR A 136 -48.69 6.37 -47.43
CA TYR A 136 -48.58 6.93 -48.80
C TYR A 136 -48.19 8.42 -48.88
N TRP A 137 -47.52 8.98 -47.86
CA TRP A 137 -47.02 10.35 -47.89
C TRP A 137 -45.91 10.58 -48.92
N ARG A 138 -45.79 11.79 -49.47
CA ARG A 138 -44.71 12.17 -50.40
C ARG A 138 -43.35 11.96 -49.74
N ASN A 139 -42.37 11.51 -50.51
CA ASN A 139 -41.02 11.21 -50.00
C ASN A 139 -40.39 12.40 -49.26
N GLU A 140 -40.64 13.63 -49.71
CA GLU A 140 -40.20 14.87 -49.05
C GLU A 140 -40.68 14.96 -47.59
N THR A 141 -41.98 14.72 -47.36
CA THR A 141 -42.59 14.76 -46.02
C THR A 141 -42.11 13.62 -45.12
N ARG A 142 -41.77 12.46 -45.70
CA ARG A 142 -41.21 11.32 -44.95
C ARG A 142 -39.83 11.65 -44.38
N VAL A 143 -38.96 12.30 -45.17
CA VAL A 143 -37.60 12.68 -44.72
C VAL A 143 -37.72 13.68 -43.60
N LEU A 144 -38.56 14.71 -43.78
CA LEU A 144 -38.73 15.78 -42.79
C LEU A 144 -39.25 15.25 -41.45
N LEU A 145 -40.19 14.30 -41.46
CA LEU A 145 -40.71 13.70 -40.23
C LEU A 145 -39.71 12.77 -39.55
N ALA A 146 -38.99 11.94 -40.32
CA ALA A 146 -37.95 11.10 -39.76
C ALA A 146 -36.85 11.93 -39.11
N LEU A 147 -36.39 12.98 -39.78
CA LEU A 147 -35.38 13.90 -39.28
C LEU A 147 -35.88 14.68 -38.06
N GLY A 148 -37.11 15.18 -38.08
CA GLY A 148 -37.73 15.85 -36.94
C GLY A 148 -37.85 14.94 -35.71
N ALA A 149 -38.31 13.70 -35.91
CA ALA A 149 -38.40 12.71 -34.83
C ALA A 149 -37.02 12.37 -34.24
N SER A 150 -36.01 12.17 -35.08
CA SER A 150 -34.63 11.94 -34.65
C SER A 150 -34.05 13.12 -33.85
N ILE A 151 -34.34 14.37 -34.23
CA ILE A 151 -33.90 15.55 -33.49
C ILE A 151 -34.52 15.61 -32.09
N VAL A 152 -35.83 15.37 -31.98
CA VAL A 152 -36.51 15.37 -30.66
C VAL A 152 -35.92 14.32 -29.73
N VAL A 153 -35.63 13.13 -30.25
CA VAL A 153 -34.97 12.06 -29.49
C VAL A 153 -33.55 12.46 -29.10
N ALA A 154 -32.77 13.04 -30.02
CA ALA A 154 -31.41 13.49 -29.72
C ALA A 154 -31.38 14.53 -28.59
N ILE A 155 -32.32 15.49 -28.59
CA ILE A 155 -32.47 16.47 -27.52
C ILE A 155 -32.82 15.78 -26.19
N THR A 156 -33.76 14.83 -26.22
CA THR A 156 -34.21 14.09 -25.03
C THR A 156 -33.06 13.29 -24.40
N GLU A 157 -32.31 12.54 -25.22
CA GLU A 157 -31.12 11.79 -24.80
C GLU A 157 -30.02 12.73 -24.28
N GLY A 158 -29.83 13.90 -24.92
CA GLY A 158 -28.88 14.91 -24.47
C GLY A 158 -29.20 15.45 -23.08
N VAL A 159 -30.48 15.75 -22.80
CA VAL A 159 -30.93 16.17 -21.47
C VAL A 159 -30.74 15.04 -20.45
N LEU A 160 -31.07 13.80 -20.81
CA LEU A 160 -30.88 12.65 -19.93
C LEU A 160 -29.40 12.45 -19.58
N TYR A 161 -28.50 12.61 -20.56
CA TYR A 161 -27.06 12.55 -20.36
C TYR A 161 -26.56 13.65 -19.41
N LEU A 162 -27.03 14.89 -19.56
CA LEU A 162 -26.68 16.00 -18.66
C LEU A 162 -27.14 15.76 -17.22
N ILE A 163 -28.35 15.21 -17.04
CA ILE A 163 -28.85 14.85 -15.71
C ILE A 163 -27.97 13.75 -15.13
N TRP A 164 -27.67 12.71 -15.90
CA TRP A 164 -26.84 11.60 -15.45
C TRP A 164 -25.42 12.05 -15.07
N SER A 165 -24.74 12.84 -15.91
CA SER A 165 -23.40 13.33 -15.65
C SER A 165 -23.33 14.13 -14.35
N SER A 166 -24.31 15.03 -14.12
CA SER A 166 -24.40 15.80 -12.87
C SER A 166 -24.59 14.93 -11.63
N HIS A 167 -25.31 13.80 -11.74
CA HIS A 167 -25.50 12.87 -10.63
C HIS A 167 -24.26 12.01 -10.37
N VAL A 168 -23.52 11.65 -11.41
CA VAL A 168 -22.26 10.90 -11.29
C VAL A 168 -21.21 11.74 -10.57
N GLU A 169 -21.06 13.02 -10.90
CA GLU A 169 -20.15 13.93 -10.21
C GLU A 169 -20.48 14.07 -8.72
N LYS A 170 -21.76 14.25 -8.37
CA LYS A 170 -22.22 14.30 -6.98
C LYS A 170 -21.92 13.00 -6.22
N ARG A 171 -22.10 11.84 -6.85
CA ARG A 171 -21.76 10.54 -6.24
C ARG A 171 -20.25 10.39 -6.02
N LYS A 172 -19.43 10.82 -6.97
CA LYS A 172 -17.96 10.83 -6.83
C LYS A 172 -17.52 11.74 -5.69
N GLU A 173 -18.11 12.92 -5.56
CA GLU A 173 -17.79 13.84 -4.46
C GLU A 173 -18.21 13.27 -3.10
N GLN A 174 -19.41 12.68 -3.00
CA GLN A 174 -19.86 12.00 -1.78
C GLN A 174 -18.98 10.81 -1.42
N GLN A 175 -18.52 10.03 -2.40
CA GLN A 175 -17.62 8.90 -2.16
C GLN A 175 -16.24 9.37 -1.70
N LYS A 176 -15.70 10.47 -2.26
CA LYS A 176 -14.47 11.11 -1.78
C LYS A 176 -14.62 11.59 -0.33
N ARG A 177 -15.73 12.27 -0.01
CA ARG A 177 -16.03 12.71 1.37
C ARG A 177 -16.16 11.54 2.34
N ARG A 178 -16.80 10.44 1.95
CA ARG A 178 -16.89 9.21 2.76
C ARG A 178 -15.53 8.56 2.99
N LYS A 179 -14.70 8.43 1.95
CA LYS A 179 -13.33 7.90 2.05
C LYS A 179 -12.43 8.78 2.93
N ALA A 180 -12.57 10.10 2.86
CA ALA A 180 -11.84 11.04 3.72
C ALA A 180 -12.28 10.89 5.20
N LYS A 181 -13.58 10.82 5.46
CA LYS A 181 -14.12 10.60 6.82
C LYS A 181 -13.69 9.24 7.40
N SER A 182 -13.69 8.17 6.60
CA SER A 182 -13.23 6.85 7.08
C SER A 182 -11.73 6.81 7.35
N LYS A 183 -10.92 7.61 6.63
CA LYS A 183 -9.48 7.73 6.91
C LYS A 183 -9.25 8.49 8.22
N ALA A 184 -9.91 9.63 8.41
CA ALA A 184 -9.83 10.40 9.65
C ALA A 184 -10.28 9.58 10.87
N ALA A 185 -11.41 8.86 10.77
CA ALA A 185 -11.89 7.98 11.85
C ALA A 185 -10.99 6.76 12.11
N ARG A 186 -10.19 6.35 11.13
CA ARG A 186 -9.20 5.28 11.32
C ARG A 186 -7.94 5.80 12.01
N GLU A 187 -7.48 7.00 11.66
CA GLU A 187 -6.38 7.68 12.36
C GLU A 187 -6.75 7.98 13.81
N GLU A 188 -7.96 8.48 14.07
CA GLU A 188 -8.45 8.75 15.44
C GLU A 188 -8.50 7.47 16.30
N LYS A 189 -8.95 6.34 15.74
CA LYS A 189 -8.91 5.03 16.42
C LYS A 189 -7.51 4.47 16.62
N THR A 190 -6.54 4.86 15.78
CA THR A 190 -5.15 4.47 15.96
C THR A 190 -4.53 5.26 17.12
N ILE A 191 -4.85 6.55 17.23
CA ILE A 191 -4.40 7.42 18.33
C ILE A 191 -5.02 6.99 19.67
N GLU A 192 -6.33 6.67 19.71
CA GLU A 192 -6.98 6.15 20.93
C GLU A 192 -6.38 4.80 21.39
N ASN A 193 -6.01 3.91 20.46
CA ASN A 193 -5.35 2.65 20.84
C ASN A 193 -3.93 2.89 21.39
N GLU A 194 -3.18 3.86 20.84
CA GLU A 194 -1.86 4.24 21.37
C GLU A 194 -1.96 4.87 22.77
N GLU A 195 -2.96 5.73 23.04
CA GLU A 195 -3.17 6.33 24.36
C GLU A 195 -3.65 5.31 25.42
N VAL A 196 -4.52 4.37 25.03
CA VAL A 196 -4.96 3.28 25.92
C VAL A 196 -3.81 2.31 26.23
N GLN A 197 -2.92 2.04 25.27
CA GLN A 197 -1.76 1.17 25.46
C GLN A 197 -0.68 1.80 26.35
N LEU A 198 -0.51 3.13 26.30
CA LEU A 198 0.37 3.89 27.20
C LEU A 198 -0.17 3.95 28.65
N GLN A 199 -1.49 3.90 28.85
CA GLN A 199 -2.06 3.85 30.20
C GLN A 199 -1.94 2.45 30.85
N ASP A 200 -2.05 1.37 30.08
CA ASP A 200 -1.97 0.00 30.60
C ASP A 200 -0.52 -0.40 30.99
N GLU A 201 0.50 0.10 30.27
CA GLU A 201 1.92 -0.06 30.67
C GLU A 201 2.30 0.75 31.93
N SER A 202 1.60 1.86 32.20
CA SER A 202 1.88 2.70 33.38
C SER A 202 1.38 2.08 34.70
N GLN A 203 0.37 1.20 34.66
CA GLN A 203 -0.19 0.57 35.87
C GLN A 203 0.46 -0.77 36.24
N THR A 204 1.15 -1.43 35.32
CA THR A 204 1.80 -2.74 35.59
C THR A 204 3.17 -2.63 36.25
N ASN A 205 3.76 -1.43 36.35
CA ASN A 205 5.08 -1.20 36.95
C ASN A 205 5.08 -0.76 38.44
N VAL A 206 3.94 -0.80 39.14
CA VAL A 206 3.91 -0.50 40.58
C VAL A 206 3.97 -1.78 41.42
N VAL A 207 5.21 -2.17 41.72
CA VAL A 207 5.65 -2.72 43.02
C VAL A 207 4.95 -3.99 43.52
N ARG A 208 5.62 -5.14 43.33
CA ARG A 208 5.48 -6.30 44.23
C ARG A 208 6.84 -6.75 44.76
N ARG A 209 7.44 -5.92 45.63
CA ARG A 209 8.51 -6.33 46.56
C ARG A 209 7.92 -6.53 47.96
N LYS A 210 7.73 -7.79 48.35
CA LYS A 210 7.78 -8.32 49.73
C LYS A 210 8.15 -9.79 49.53
N GLY A 211 9.26 -10.34 50.01
CA GLY A 211 10.01 -10.06 51.24
C GLY A 211 10.23 -11.45 51.85
N TYR A 212 11.46 -11.95 51.83
CA TYR A 212 11.82 -13.24 52.41
C TYR A 212 11.79 -13.11 53.93
N GLU A 213 11.07 -14.01 54.61
CA GLU A 213 11.11 -14.14 56.07
C GLU A 213 11.54 -15.57 56.41
N TYR A 214 12.58 -15.66 57.24
CA TYR A 214 13.25 -16.89 57.66
C TYR A 214 12.75 -17.26 59.07
N GLY A 215 12.39 -18.53 59.27
CA GLY A 215 12.49 -19.24 60.55
C GLY A 215 11.27 -19.26 61.47
N LYS A 216 10.71 -20.46 61.69
CA LYS A 216 10.90 -21.18 62.96
C LYS A 216 10.45 -22.63 62.84
N GLU A 217 11.39 -23.52 63.11
CA GLU A 217 11.14 -24.89 63.57
C GLU A 217 10.24 -24.83 64.80
N ASP A 218 9.24 -25.71 64.88
CA ASP A 218 8.85 -26.35 66.13
C ASP A 218 8.32 -27.74 65.81
N VAL A 219 9.09 -28.71 66.31
CA VAL A 219 8.75 -30.12 66.43
C VAL A 219 7.68 -30.28 67.50
N SER A 220 6.61 -30.99 67.22
CA SER A 220 5.79 -31.63 68.26
C SER A 220 5.35 -33.01 67.81
N VAL A 221 5.91 -33.97 68.52
CA VAL A 221 5.63 -35.40 68.60
C VAL A 221 4.33 -35.63 69.41
N ASP A 222 3.78 -36.85 69.28
CA ASP A 222 2.68 -37.49 70.04
C ASP A 222 1.24 -37.16 69.58
N SER A 223 0.31 -38.12 69.40
CA SER A 223 0.23 -39.57 69.69
C SER A 223 -0.61 -40.29 68.61
#